data_AF-A0A2S2NSS8-F1
#
_entry.id   AF-A0A2S2NSS8-F1
#
_cell.length_a   1.000
_cell.length_b   1.000
_cell.length_c   1.000
_cell.angle_alpha   90.00
_cell.angle_beta   90.00
_cell.angle_gamma   90.00
#
_symmetry.space_group_name_H-M   'P 1'
#
loop_
_entity.id
_entity.type
_entity.pdbx_description
1 polymer ?
#
loop_
_entity_poly.entity_id
_entity_poly.type
_entity_poly.pdbx_seq_one_letter_code
_entity_poly.pdbx_strand_id
1 'polypeptide(L)'
;MSTHAVCFLLLNKYRNGTTLEQLAKDILNLRSKLTQGDRDIGFSGRSIEVIKHAINLLGPKLVVYENTDEGYFIKPILNVPALIELSYYANNLISHFMHQSIVALSICKLVGMDFSNKTITETKISRNELVEDVLFLMNLLQFDFVFIKPCDSLDNIVETVIRHFEEEEIILIDMLLEEERHSQNLAKLLNCDSDDDDYPQPHVEIDVKYRVSINENSLNRLNFYRSVMMPYLECMAESAGSFLALSEDSVTEREHIQTILNQMHENLEEGILSCGESISVDTIKHSFLAFERFNCLQITTKDNIKTLHVINNQSSELNTGMQNMSEYIEEFVKQII
;
A
#
# COMPACT_ATOMS: atom_id res chain seq x y z
N MET A 1 17.54 10.31 10.91
CA MET A 1 17.37 11.73 11.37
C MET A 1 15.91 12.00 11.68
N SER A 2 15.61 12.88 12.63
CA SER A 2 14.24 13.17 13.10
C SER A 2 13.30 13.75 12.05
N THR A 3 13.83 14.49 11.07
CA THR A 3 13.07 15.02 9.93
C THR A 3 12.32 13.94 9.16
N HIS A 4 12.94 12.77 8.96
CA HIS A 4 12.35 11.64 8.24
C HIS A 4 11.09 11.12 8.96
N ALA A 5 11.18 10.93 10.28
CA ALA A 5 10.06 10.46 11.09
C ALA A 5 8.90 11.47 11.13
N VAL A 6 9.21 12.77 11.24
CA VAL A 6 8.20 13.82 11.23
C VAL A 6 7.51 13.89 9.86
N CYS A 7 8.26 13.97 8.76
CA CYS A 7 7.67 14.02 7.42
C CYS A 7 6.82 12.79 7.13
N PHE A 8 7.31 11.60 7.50
CA PHE A 8 6.60 10.34 7.31
C PHE A 8 5.25 10.32 8.04
N LEU A 9 5.18 10.78 9.31
CA LEU A 9 3.91 10.86 10.04
C LEU A 9 2.98 11.94 9.50
N LEU A 10 3.51 13.10 9.07
CA LEU A 10 2.70 14.16 8.48
C LEU A 10 2.03 13.71 7.18
N LEU A 11 2.74 12.97 6.32
CA LEU A 11 2.18 12.48 5.06
C LEU A 11 1.23 11.28 5.25
N ASN A 12 1.57 10.34 6.14
CA ASN A 12 0.83 9.07 6.26
C ASN A 12 -0.28 9.07 7.31
N LYS A 13 -0.26 10.01 8.26
CA LYS A 13 -1.22 10.04 9.38
C LYS A 13 -1.86 11.39 9.63
N TYR A 14 -1.13 12.48 9.40
CA TYR A 14 -1.53 13.82 9.81
C TYR A 14 -1.52 14.84 8.67
N ARG A 15 -2.10 14.48 7.51
CA ARG A 15 -2.19 15.39 6.35
C ARG A 15 -2.96 16.68 6.67
N ASN A 16 -4.01 16.55 7.49
CA ASN A 16 -4.83 17.68 7.97
C ASN A 16 -4.23 18.38 9.21
N GLY A 17 -3.06 17.95 9.66
CA GLY A 17 -2.39 18.44 10.84
C GLY A 17 -2.77 17.74 12.15
N THR A 18 -2.05 18.09 13.21
CA THR A 18 -2.19 17.50 14.54
C THR A 18 -1.59 18.39 15.61
N THR A 19 -1.89 18.11 16.88
CA THR A 19 -1.24 18.78 18.01
C THR A 19 0.17 18.25 18.23
N LEU A 20 1.06 19.10 18.75
CA LEU A 20 2.44 18.75 19.08
C LEU A 20 2.52 17.56 20.06
N GLU A 21 1.56 17.46 20.99
CA GLU A 21 1.49 16.39 21.98
C GLU A 21 1.13 15.05 21.34
N GLN A 22 0.15 15.05 20.44
CA GLN A 22 -0.27 13.86 19.74
C GLN A 22 0.82 13.38 18.77
N LEU A 23 1.49 14.30 18.07
CA LEU A 23 2.66 13.97 17.24
C LEU A 23 3.82 13.40 18.09
N ALA A 24 4.07 13.96 19.27
CA ALA A 24 5.11 13.47 20.18
C ALA A 24 4.85 12.04 20.67
N LYS A 25 3.59 11.72 20.95
CA LYS A 25 3.15 10.36 21.31
C LYS A 25 3.37 9.38 20.15
N ASP A 26 3.06 9.80 18.93
CA ASP A 26 3.20 8.94 17.77
C ASP A 26 4.65 8.76 17.31
N ILE A 27 5.51 9.77 17.47
CA ILE A 27 6.95 9.59 17.26
C ILE A 27 7.53 8.60 18.27
N LEU A 28 7.05 8.63 19.52
CA LEU A 28 7.46 7.66 20.52
C LEU A 28 7.04 6.24 20.10
N ASN A 29 5.80 6.07 19.62
CA ASN A 29 5.30 4.79 19.11
C ASN A 29 6.11 4.32 17.89
N LEU A 30 6.31 5.21 16.91
CA LEU A 30 7.10 4.95 15.72
C LEU A 30 8.52 4.50 16.06
N ARG A 31 9.15 5.14 17.05
CA ARG A 31 10.47 4.73 17.56
C ARG A 31 10.42 3.30 18.08
N SER A 32 9.43 2.95 18.91
CA SER A 32 9.29 1.59 19.44
C SER A 32 9.13 0.56 18.31
N LYS A 33 8.31 0.85 17.30
CA LYS A 33 8.13 -0.04 16.13
C LYS A 33 9.42 -0.22 15.34
N LEU A 34 10.16 0.87 15.08
CA LEU A 34 11.40 0.81 14.33
C LEU A 34 12.50 0.03 15.09
N THR A 35 12.56 0.18 16.42
CA THR A 35 13.49 -0.57 17.26
C THR A 35 13.15 -2.06 17.29
N GLN A 36 11.88 -2.45 17.24
CA GLN A 36 11.48 -3.87 17.14
C GLN A 36 11.97 -4.54 15.85
N GLY A 37 12.09 -3.78 14.75
CA GLY A 37 12.63 -4.27 13.49
C GLY A 37 14.11 -3.96 13.27
N ASP A 38 14.89 -3.84 14.35
CA ASP A 38 16.34 -3.60 14.35
C ASP A 38 16.80 -2.36 13.55
N ARG A 39 15.93 -1.34 13.42
CA ARG A 39 16.29 -0.07 12.80
C ARG A 39 16.54 1.01 13.82
N ASP A 40 17.76 1.55 13.79
CA ASP A 40 18.09 2.78 14.50
C ASP A 40 17.64 4.01 13.69
N ILE A 41 16.83 4.84 14.32
CA ILE A 41 16.31 6.11 13.79
C ILE A 41 17.35 7.25 13.82
N GLY A 42 18.44 7.06 14.57
CA GLY A 42 19.54 8.01 14.67
C GLY A 42 19.16 9.32 15.35
N PHE A 43 18.15 9.30 16.24
CA PHE A 43 17.82 10.43 17.12
C PHE A 43 17.33 9.95 18.49
N SER A 44 17.76 10.64 19.54
CA SER A 44 17.42 10.35 20.94
C SER A 44 16.94 11.61 21.66
N GLY A 45 16.34 11.44 22.85
CA GLY A 45 15.82 12.56 23.65
C GLY A 45 14.29 12.62 23.72
N ARG A 46 13.79 13.76 24.23
CA ARG A 46 12.35 14.01 24.43
C ARG A 46 11.69 14.29 23.07
N SER A 47 10.61 13.57 22.75
CA SER A 47 9.93 13.65 21.45
C SER A 47 9.54 15.09 21.06
N ILE A 48 9.11 15.91 22.02
CA ILE A 48 8.73 17.32 21.77
C ILE A 48 9.92 18.14 21.24
N GLU A 49 11.10 18.01 21.84
CA GLU A 49 12.28 18.77 21.43
C GLU A 49 12.83 18.29 20.09
N VAL A 50 12.74 16.98 19.86
CA VAL A 50 13.06 16.34 18.57
C VAL A 50 12.17 16.90 17.46
N ILE A 51 10.85 17.04 17.71
CA ILE A 51 9.89 17.61 16.76
C ILE A 51 10.23 19.06 16.47
N LYS A 52 10.42 19.89 17.50
CA LYS A 52 10.77 21.31 17.31
C LYS A 52 12.05 21.47 16.48
N HIS A 53 13.07 20.65 16.76
CA HIS A 53 14.30 20.66 15.97
C HIS A 53 14.04 20.28 14.51
N ALA A 54 13.25 19.22 14.26
CA ALA A 54 12.89 18.81 12.91
C ALA A 54 12.10 19.89 12.15
N ILE A 55 11.11 20.52 12.79
CA ILE A 55 10.32 21.61 12.19
C ILE A 55 11.21 22.80 11.84
N ASN A 56 12.15 23.16 12.71
CA ASN A 56 13.10 24.24 12.42
C ASN A 56 13.98 23.93 11.20
N LEU A 57 14.34 22.67 10.97
CA LEU A 57 15.10 22.25 9.79
C LEU A 57 14.25 22.23 8.52
N LEU A 58 13.00 21.75 8.60
CA LEU A 58 12.06 21.70 7.47
C LEU A 58 11.63 23.10 7.03
N GLY A 59 11.50 24.02 7.99
CA GLY A 59 11.18 25.42 7.76
C GLY A 59 9.72 25.67 7.32
N PRO A 60 9.34 26.95 7.22
CA PRO A 60 7.96 27.37 6.98
C PRO A 60 7.48 27.11 5.55
N LYS A 61 8.35 26.65 4.65
CA LYS A 61 7.99 26.28 3.27
C LYS A 61 7.38 24.89 3.17
N LEU A 62 7.65 24.03 4.15
CA LEU A 62 7.20 22.63 4.16
C LEU A 62 6.18 22.35 5.26
N VAL A 63 6.32 23.01 6.42
CA VAL A 63 5.48 22.74 7.59
C VAL A 63 5.02 24.05 8.19
N VAL A 64 3.74 24.12 8.53
CA VAL A 64 3.16 25.21 9.32
C VAL A 64 3.19 24.82 10.79
N TYR A 65 3.70 25.73 11.61
CA TYR A 65 3.76 25.61 13.06
C TYR A 65 3.11 26.84 13.69
N GLU A 66 1.90 26.67 14.22
CA GLU A 66 1.05 27.74 14.71
C GLU A 66 0.65 27.47 16.16
N ASN A 67 0.48 28.53 16.95
CA ASN A 67 -0.06 28.43 18.31
C ASN A 67 -1.55 28.75 18.25
N THR A 68 -2.39 27.74 18.52
CA THR A 68 -3.85 27.85 18.58
C THR A 68 -4.31 27.82 20.04
N ASP A 69 -5.60 28.09 20.27
CA ASP A 69 -6.19 28.03 21.61
C ASP A 69 -6.10 26.63 22.25
N GLU A 70 -5.95 25.59 21.41
CA GLU A 70 -5.79 24.18 21.81
C GLU A 70 -4.32 23.76 21.94
N GLY A 71 -3.37 24.67 21.72
CA GLY A 71 -1.93 24.45 21.84
C GLY A 71 -1.17 24.59 20.53
N TYR A 72 0.03 24.01 20.46
CA TYR A 72 0.84 24.09 19.24
C TYR A 72 0.36 23.09 18.19
N PHE A 73 -0.11 23.63 17.06
CA PHE A 73 -0.61 22.86 15.92
C PHE A 73 0.44 22.79 14.81
N ILE A 74 0.56 21.60 14.21
CA ILE A 74 1.54 21.30 13.17
C ILE A 74 0.79 20.71 11.98
N LYS A 75 1.00 21.25 10.78
CA LYS A 75 0.42 20.71 9.53
C LYS A 75 1.44 20.77 8.37
N PRO A 76 1.44 19.79 7.46
CA PRO A 76 2.23 19.88 6.23
C PRO A 76 1.63 20.93 5.29
N ILE A 77 2.47 21.50 4.42
CA ILE A 77 2.01 22.32 3.31
C ILE A 77 1.65 21.41 2.15
N LEU A 78 0.41 21.51 1.68
CA LEU A 78 -0.18 20.62 0.67
C LEU A 78 0.04 21.10 -0.78
N ASN A 79 1.07 21.90 -1.04
CA ASN A 79 1.44 22.22 -2.42
C ASN A 79 2.31 21.09 -2.99
N VAL A 80 2.23 20.84 -4.30
CA VAL A 80 2.97 19.74 -4.94
C VAL A 80 4.47 19.80 -4.66
N PRO A 81 5.16 20.96 -4.79
CA PRO A 81 6.61 21.00 -4.52
C PRO A 81 6.99 20.65 -3.07
N ALA A 82 6.21 21.09 -2.07
CA ALA A 82 6.47 20.74 -0.68
C ALA A 82 6.16 19.29 -0.39
N LEU A 83 5.09 18.73 -0.96
CA LEU A 83 4.74 17.32 -0.80
C LEU A 83 5.83 16.40 -1.39
N ILE A 84 6.37 16.73 -2.56
CA ILE A 84 7.51 16.02 -3.15
C ILE A 84 8.74 16.08 -2.23
N GLU A 85 9.06 17.27 -1.70
CA GLU A 85 10.21 17.42 -0.78
C GLU A 85 10.00 16.69 0.55
N LEU A 86 8.80 16.76 1.14
CA LEU A 86 8.45 16.00 2.34
C LEU A 86 8.52 14.49 2.09
N SER A 87 8.05 14.03 0.93
CA SER A 87 8.10 12.62 0.52
C SER A 87 9.54 12.15 0.38
N TYR A 88 10.42 12.96 -0.22
CA TYR A 88 11.86 12.68 -0.28
C TYR A 88 12.46 12.40 1.10
N TYR A 89 12.12 13.20 2.12
CA TYR A 89 12.55 12.93 3.50
C TYR A 89 11.83 11.71 4.12
N ALA A 90 10.58 11.44 3.76
CA ALA A 90 9.83 10.30 4.29
C ALA A 90 10.31 8.94 3.72
N ASN A 91 10.86 8.92 2.50
CA ASN A 91 11.22 7.71 1.74
C ASN A 91 12.10 6.70 2.50
N ASN A 92 12.94 7.17 3.42
CA ASN A 92 13.81 6.28 4.21
C ASN A 92 13.03 5.29 5.09
N LEU A 93 11.80 5.63 5.48
CA LEU A 93 10.95 4.80 6.34
C LEU A 93 10.02 3.88 5.54
N ILE A 94 9.81 4.15 4.25
CA ILE A 94 8.90 3.37 3.40
C ILE A 94 9.27 1.89 3.39
N SER A 95 10.56 1.56 3.20
CA SER A 95 11.03 0.17 3.18
C SER A 95 10.78 -0.61 4.48
N HIS A 96 10.45 0.07 5.60
CA HIS A 96 10.14 -0.60 6.86
C HIS A 96 8.69 -1.03 6.94
N PHE A 97 7.82 -0.29 6.26
CA PHE A 97 6.38 -0.47 6.29
C PHE A 97 5.83 -1.04 4.99
N MET A 98 6.69 -1.35 4.00
CA MET A 98 6.28 -1.79 2.67
C MET A 98 5.43 -3.06 2.69
N HIS A 99 5.83 -4.08 3.46
CA HIS A 99 5.10 -5.35 3.55
C HIS A 99 3.76 -5.17 4.26
N GLN A 100 3.74 -4.44 5.38
CA GLN A 100 2.52 -4.08 6.09
C GLN A 100 1.57 -3.27 5.19
N SER A 101 2.13 -2.37 4.38
CA SER A 101 1.34 -1.52 3.49
C SER A 101 0.67 -2.31 2.37
N ILE A 102 1.39 -3.24 1.71
CA ILE A 102 0.80 -4.09 0.68
C ILE A 102 -0.30 -4.98 1.25
N VAL A 103 -0.06 -5.64 2.38
CA VAL A 103 -1.07 -6.49 3.02
C VAL A 103 -2.27 -5.65 3.46
N ALA A 104 -2.05 -4.44 3.99
CA ALA A 104 -3.13 -3.51 4.34
C ALA A 104 -3.97 -3.11 3.11
N LEU A 105 -3.34 -2.80 1.99
CA LEU A 105 -4.01 -2.48 0.73
C LEU A 105 -4.90 -3.63 0.25
N SER A 106 -4.38 -4.86 0.27
CA SER A 106 -5.14 -6.06 -0.08
C SER A 106 -6.32 -6.31 0.86
N ILE A 107 -6.14 -6.13 2.17
CA ILE A 107 -7.24 -6.23 3.13
C ILE A 107 -8.32 -5.19 2.84
N CYS A 108 -7.92 -3.94 2.63
CA CYS A 108 -8.86 -2.85 2.34
C CYS A 108 -9.69 -3.14 1.07
N LYS A 109 -9.05 -3.68 0.02
CA LYS A 109 -9.72 -4.23 -1.19
C LYS A 109 -10.73 -5.32 -0.86
N LEU A 110 -10.32 -6.38 -0.18
CA LEU A 110 -11.16 -7.55 0.08
C LEU A 110 -12.37 -7.24 0.99
N VAL A 111 -12.23 -6.27 1.89
CA VAL A 111 -13.33 -5.78 2.73
C VAL A 111 -14.26 -4.83 1.96
N GLY A 112 -13.80 -4.24 0.85
CA GLY A 112 -14.52 -3.18 0.16
C GLY A 112 -14.72 -1.96 1.05
N MET A 113 -13.64 -1.52 1.74
CA MET A 113 -13.74 -0.44 2.71
C MET A 113 -14.13 0.90 2.07
N ASP A 114 -15.43 1.20 2.05
CA ASP A 114 -15.93 2.55 1.82
C ASP A 114 -15.91 3.33 3.13
N PHE A 115 -14.91 4.20 3.34
CA PHE A 115 -14.77 5.00 4.58
C PHE A 115 -15.96 5.94 4.84
N SER A 116 -16.77 6.22 3.81
CA SER A 116 -18.01 7.00 3.91
C SER A 116 -19.16 6.21 4.57
N ASN A 117 -19.19 4.88 4.42
CA ASN A 117 -20.24 4.01 4.93
C ASN A 117 -19.72 3.18 6.11
N LYS A 118 -20.10 3.57 7.33
CA LYS A 118 -19.79 2.89 8.61
C LYS A 118 -20.28 1.43 8.72
N THR A 119 -20.82 0.86 7.66
CA THR A 119 -21.20 -0.55 7.57
C THR A 119 -20.01 -1.38 7.12
N ILE A 120 -18.94 -1.40 7.93
CA ILE A 120 -17.99 -2.50 7.88
C ILE A 120 -18.75 -3.69 8.45
N THR A 121 -19.23 -4.56 7.58
CA THR A 121 -19.74 -5.87 8.00
C THR A 121 -18.56 -6.71 8.45
N GLU A 122 -18.75 -7.68 9.35
CA GLU A 122 -17.72 -8.68 9.64
C GLU A 122 -17.45 -9.52 8.37
N THR A 123 -16.68 -8.97 7.44
CA THR A 123 -16.29 -9.64 6.21
C THR A 123 -15.18 -10.62 6.53
N LYS A 124 -15.42 -11.89 6.18
CA LYS A 124 -14.41 -12.93 6.30
C LYS A 124 -13.52 -12.87 5.06
N ILE A 125 -12.22 -12.73 5.26
CA ILE A 125 -11.21 -12.66 4.21
C ILE A 125 -10.54 -14.03 4.08
N SER A 126 -10.50 -14.58 2.87
CA SER A 126 -9.73 -15.78 2.54
C SER A 126 -8.23 -15.48 2.56
N ARG A 127 -7.42 -16.40 3.11
CA ARG A 127 -5.95 -16.29 3.05
C ARG A 127 -5.48 -16.36 1.61
N ASN A 128 -6.09 -17.22 0.80
CA ASN A 128 -5.68 -17.42 -0.58
C ASN A 128 -5.91 -16.16 -1.42
N GLU A 129 -7.10 -15.53 -1.30
CA GLU A 129 -7.39 -14.25 -1.96
C GLU A 129 -6.42 -13.14 -1.51
N LEU A 130 -6.11 -13.10 -0.21
CA LEU A 130 -5.14 -12.13 0.32
C LEU A 130 -3.74 -12.33 -0.29
N VAL A 131 -3.25 -13.57 -0.36
CA VAL A 131 -1.93 -13.88 -0.92
C VAL A 131 -1.88 -13.56 -2.42
N GLU A 132 -2.95 -13.84 -3.16
CA GLU A 132 -3.06 -13.49 -4.59
C GLU A 132 -2.97 -11.98 -4.81
N ASP A 133 -3.73 -11.19 -4.04
CA ASP A 133 -3.72 -9.72 -4.13
C ASP A 133 -2.35 -9.14 -3.74
N VAL A 134 -1.72 -9.66 -2.68
CA VAL A 134 -0.36 -9.26 -2.27
C VAL A 134 0.66 -9.58 -3.36
N LEU A 135 0.59 -10.77 -3.96
CA LEU A 135 1.46 -11.18 -5.06
C LEU A 135 1.29 -10.27 -6.28
N PHE A 136 0.06 -9.91 -6.61
CA PHE A 136 -0.23 -8.96 -7.68
C PHE A 136 0.44 -7.61 -7.40
N LEU A 137 0.22 -7.02 -6.23
CA LEU A 137 0.78 -5.71 -5.86
C LEU A 137 2.32 -5.72 -5.86
N MET A 138 2.94 -6.80 -5.39
CA MET A 138 4.39 -6.96 -5.42
C MET A 138 4.94 -7.05 -6.85
N ASN A 139 4.24 -7.74 -7.75
CA ASN A 139 4.61 -7.78 -9.17
C ASN A 139 4.39 -6.42 -9.85
N LEU A 140 3.34 -5.71 -9.49
CA LEU A 140 3.05 -4.38 -10.01
C LEU A 140 4.16 -3.38 -9.63
N LEU A 141 4.53 -3.35 -8.35
CA LEU A 141 5.50 -2.39 -7.79
C LEU A 141 6.96 -2.85 -7.84
N GLN A 142 7.28 -3.98 -8.51
CA GLN A 142 8.62 -4.57 -8.48
C GLN A 142 9.73 -3.70 -9.10
N PHE A 143 9.34 -2.73 -9.95
CA PHE A 143 10.27 -1.81 -10.60
C PHE A 143 10.61 -0.62 -9.69
N ASP A 144 9.74 -0.29 -8.74
CA ASP A 144 10.00 0.70 -7.69
C ASP A 144 10.69 0.08 -6.46
N PHE A 145 10.37 -1.18 -6.14
CA PHE A 145 10.78 -1.81 -4.88
C PHE A 145 11.23 -3.26 -5.02
N VAL A 146 12.19 -3.62 -4.16
CA VAL A 146 12.59 -5.01 -3.94
C VAL A 146 11.92 -5.52 -2.66
N PHE A 147 10.91 -6.38 -2.81
CA PHE A 147 10.11 -6.86 -1.67
C PHE A 147 10.70 -8.08 -0.97
N ILE A 148 11.22 -9.05 -1.72
CA ILE A 148 11.65 -10.34 -1.15
C ILE A 148 13.16 -10.39 -1.12
N LYS A 149 13.73 -10.69 0.06
CA LYS A 149 15.18 -10.93 0.21
C LYS A 149 15.53 -12.32 -0.37
N PRO A 150 16.81 -12.56 -0.74
CA PRO A 150 17.25 -13.90 -1.10
C PRO A 150 16.88 -14.90 0.00
N CYS A 151 16.29 -16.03 -0.38
CA CYS A 151 15.85 -17.11 0.50
C CYS A 151 14.61 -16.84 1.37
N ASP A 152 13.92 -15.71 1.18
CA ASP A 152 12.62 -15.47 1.81
C ASP A 152 11.47 -15.87 0.88
N SER A 153 10.29 -16.15 1.44
CA SER A 153 9.09 -16.55 0.67
C SER A 153 7.94 -15.58 0.90
N LEU A 154 7.05 -15.47 -0.10
CA LEU A 154 5.85 -14.65 0.00
C LEU A 154 4.99 -15.07 1.20
N ASP A 155 4.78 -16.37 1.38
CA ASP A 155 4.00 -16.91 2.51
C ASP A 155 4.57 -16.50 3.86
N ASN A 156 5.89 -16.53 4.03
CA ASN A 156 6.53 -16.12 5.30
C ASN A 156 6.34 -14.63 5.57
N ILE A 157 6.42 -13.80 4.53
CA ILE A 157 6.19 -12.36 4.62
C ILE A 157 4.75 -12.08 5.04
N VAL A 158 3.78 -12.69 4.35
CA VAL A 158 2.35 -12.52 4.65
C VAL A 158 2.04 -13.00 6.07
N GLU A 159 2.53 -14.17 6.46
CA GLU A 159 2.34 -14.72 7.81
C GLU A 159 2.92 -13.80 8.89
N THR A 160 4.12 -13.25 8.66
CA THR A 160 4.77 -12.33 9.60
C THR A 160 3.95 -11.05 9.77
N VAL A 161 3.41 -10.51 8.68
CA VAL A 161 2.57 -9.31 8.70
C VAL A 161 1.22 -9.59 9.36
N ILE A 162 0.60 -10.74 9.09
CA ILE A 162 -0.67 -11.15 9.71
C ILE A 162 -0.51 -11.25 11.22
N ARG A 163 0.54 -11.92 11.70
CA ARG A 163 0.84 -11.98 13.15
C ARG A 163 1.04 -10.59 13.76
N HIS A 164 1.74 -9.69 13.06
CA HIS A 164 1.88 -8.30 13.49
C HIS A 164 0.53 -7.57 13.54
N PHE A 165 -0.36 -7.83 12.59
CA PHE A 165 -1.71 -7.25 12.56
C PHE A 165 -2.63 -7.84 13.62
N GLU A 166 -2.43 -9.09 14.02
CA GLU A 166 -3.12 -9.69 15.18
C GLU A 166 -2.65 -9.05 16.49
N GLU A 167 -1.34 -8.86 16.67
CA GLU A 167 -0.78 -8.15 17.84
C GLU A 167 -1.28 -6.70 17.93
N GLU A 168 -1.53 -6.06 16.79
CA GLU A 168 -2.12 -4.73 16.71
C GLU A 168 -3.67 -4.72 16.68
N GLU A 169 -4.33 -5.86 16.90
CA GLU A 169 -5.79 -6.02 16.91
C GLU A 169 -6.48 -5.49 15.64
N ILE A 170 -5.79 -5.53 14.50
CA ILE A 170 -6.30 -5.15 13.18
C ILE A 170 -7.07 -6.32 12.58
N ILE A 171 -6.49 -7.53 12.68
CA ILE A 171 -7.10 -8.77 12.23
C ILE A 171 -7.34 -9.69 13.42
N LEU A 172 -8.42 -10.46 13.36
CA LEU A 172 -8.76 -11.53 14.28
C LEU A 172 -8.91 -12.83 13.48
N ILE A 173 -8.24 -13.89 13.91
CA ILE A 173 -8.49 -15.25 13.38
C ILE A 173 -9.88 -15.71 13.82
N ASP A 174 -10.67 -16.25 12.91
CA ASP A 174 -11.96 -16.84 13.26
C ASP A 174 -11.78 -18.20 13.97
N MET A 175 -11.76 -18.20 15.30
CA MET A 175 -11.49 -19.40 16.12
C MET A 175 -12.52 -20.53 15.96
N LEU A 176 -13.69 -20.27 15.38
CA LEU A 176 -14.68 -21.33 15.08
C LEU A 176 -14.11 -22.37 14.10
N LEU A 177 -13.18 -21.97 13.24
CA LEU A 177 -12.46 -22.87 12.33
C LEU A 177 -11.32 -23.62 13.01
N GLU A 178 -10.80 -23.19 14.16
CA GLU A 178 -9.79 -23.95 14.90
C GLU A 178 -10.39 -25.19 15.57
N GLU A 179 -11.61 -25.10 16.09
CA GLU A 179 -12.34 -26.25 16.63
C GLU A 179 -12.77 -27.21 15.51
N GLU A 180 -13.20 -26.70 14.35
CA GLU A 180 -13.39 -27.51 13.14
C GLU A 180 -12.08 -28.15 12.65
N ARG A 181 -10.96 -27.43 12.68
CA ARG A 181 -9.63 -27.94 12.33
C ARG A 181 -9.17 -29.02 13.31
N HIS A 182 -9.39 -28.84 14.60
CA HIS A 182 -9.05 -29.83 15.62
C HIS A 182 -9.92 -31.09 15.46
N SER A 183 -11.22 -30.92 15.26
CA SER A 183 -12.16 -32.03 15.05
C SER A 183 -11.95 -32.77 13.72
N GLN A 184 -11.61 -32.07 12.63
CA GLN A 184 -11.29 -32.68 11.34
C GLN A 184 -9.93 -33.37 11.35
N ASN A 185 -8.90 -32.79 11.98
CA ASN A 185 -7.60 -33.45 12.15
C ASN A 185 -7.73 -34.68 13.06
N LEU A 186 -8.54 -34.60 14.12
CA LEU A 186 -8.87 -35.73 14.98
C LEU A 186 -9.66 -36.82 14.21
N ALA A 187 -10.63 -36.44 13.38
CA ALA A 187 -11.36 -37.38 12.54
C ALA A 187 -10.46 -38.07 11.51
N LYS A 188 -9.49 -37.35 10.91
CA LYS A 188 -8.47 -37.94 10.01
C LYS A 188 -7.58 -38.94 10.74
N LEU A 189 -7.14 -38.62 11.97
CA LEU A 189 -6.38 -39.54 12.82
C LEU A 189 -7.19 -40.80 13.17
N LEU A 190 -8.50 -40.67 13.39
CA LEU A 190 -9.39 -41.80 13.69
C LEU A 190 -9.76 -42.64 12.45
N ASN A 191 -9.74 -42.05 11.26
CA ASN A 191 -10.01 -42.75 9.99
C ASN A 191 -8.79 -43.54 9.46
N CYS A 192 -7.60 -43.41 10.08
CA CYS A 192 -6.41 -44.18 9.73
C CYS A 192 -6.50 -45.68 10.12
N ASP A 193 -7.49 -46.08 10.91
CA ASP A 193 -7.72 -47.49 11.30
C ASP A 193 -8.65 -48.26 10.32
N SER A 194 -9.05 -47.66 9.20
CA SER A 194 -9.86 -48.32 8.16
C SER A 194 -8.97 -48.78 7.01
N ASP A 195 -8.63 -50.06 7.04
CA ASP A 195 -7.70 -50.83 6.19
C ASP A 195 -7.97 -50.86 4.65
N ASP A 196 -8.63 -49.88 4.01
CA ASP A 196 -9.11 -50.11 2.63
C ASP A 196 -9.10 -48.96 1.61
N ASP A 197 -8.23 -47.94 1.69
CA ASP A 197 -8.02 -47.04 0.53
C ASP A 197 -6.59 -46.46 0.45
N ASP A 198 -5.77 -47.08 -0.40
CA ASP A 198 -4.38 -46.73 -0.75
C ASP A 198 -4.29 -45.55 -1.75
N TYR A 199 -5.31 -44.68 -1.78
CA TYR A 199 -5.28 -43.44 -2.57
C TYR A 199 -4.73 -42.30 -1.70
N PRO A 200 -3.69 -41.56 -2.16
CA PRO A 200 -3.28 -40.33 -1.51
C PRO A 200 -4.47 -39.36 -1.54
N GLN A 201 -5.16 -39.20 -0.41
CA GLN A 201 -6.17 -38.15 -0.29
C GLN A 201 -5.46 -36.82 -0.56
N PRO A 202 -5.94 -35.98 -1.50
CA PRO A 202 -5.34 -34.68 -1.73
C PRO A 202 -5.31 -33.92 -0.40
N HIS A 203 -4.14 -33.39 -0.04
CA HIS A 203 -4.02 -32.47 1.08
C HIS A 203 -4.98 -31.30 0.81
N VAL A 204 -6.16 -31.33 1.43
CA VAL A 204 -7.09 -30.20 1.38
C VAL A 204 -6.44 -29.09 2.19
N GLU A 205 -5.80 -28.13 1.51
CA GLU A 205 -5.41 -26.87 2.12
C GLU A 205 -6.68 -26.18 2.61
N ILE A 206 -6.84 -26.14 3.93
CA ILE A 206 -7.95 -25.45 4.56
C ILE A 206 -7.64 -23.96 4.45
N ASP A 207 -8.43 -23.25 3.66
CA ASP A 207 -8.33 -21.80 3.53
C ASP A 207 -8.68 -21.13 4.87
N VAL A 208 -7.69 -20.43 5.45
CA VAL A 208 -7.81 -19.72 6.72
C VAL A 208 -8.62 -18.45 6.49
N LYS A 209 -9.64 -18.21 7.33
CA LYS A 209 -10.47 -17.01 7.25
C LYS A 209 -10.15 -16.02 8.37
N TYR A 210 -9.93 -14.78 7.97
CA TYR A 210 -9.64 -13.66 8.85
C TYR A 210 -10.84 -12.73 8.97
N ARG A 211 -11.00 -12.08 10.13
CA ARG A 211 -11.96 -10.98 10.31
C ARG A 211 -11.22 -9.70 10.63
N VAL A 212 -11.67 -8.58 10.05
CA VAL A 212 -11.10 -7.26 10.34
C VAL A 212 -11.82 -6.64 11.52
N SER A 213 -11.06 -6.08 12.44
CA SER A 213 -11.59 -5.38 13.61
C SER A 213 -12.24 -4.06 13.21
N ILE A 214 -13.46 -3.82 13.70
CA ILE A 214 -14.27 -2.62 13.40
C ILE A 214 -13.91 -1.46 14.37
N ASN A 215 -12.95 -1.68 15.28
CA ASN A 215 -12.53 -0.66 16.24
C ASN A 215 -11.87 0.53 15.52
N GLU A 216 -12.25 1.75 15.87
CA GLU A 216 -11.71 2.98 15.26
C GLU A 216 -10.17 3.03 15.28
N ASN A 217 -9.55 2.59 16.37
CA ASN A 217 -8.10 2.53 16.48
C ASN A 217 -7.46 1.52 15.50
N SER A 218 -8.10 0.36 15.30
CA SER A 218 -7.65 -0.67 14.35
C SER A 218 -7.78 -0.17 12.90
N LEU A 219 -8.89 0.49 12.58
CA LEU A 219 -9.10 1.12 11.27
C LEU A 219 -8.09 2.23 11.01
N ASN A 220 -7.81 3.07 12.01
CA ASN A 220 -6.80 4.12 11.90
C ASN A 220 -5.38 3.56 11.69
N ARG A 221 -5.05 2.41 12.30
CA ARG A 221 -3.77 1.72 12.05
C ARG A 221 -3.72 1.13 10.65
N LEU A 222 -4.79 0.48 10.21
CA LEU A 222 -4.91 -0.06 8.86
C LEU A 222 -4.76 1.04 7.81
N ASN A 223 -5.41 2.18 8.01
CA ASN A 223 -5.30 3.37 7.16
C ASN A 223 -3.88 3.92 7.09
N PHE A 224 -3.19 3.97 8.24
CA PHE A 224 -1.80 4.40 8.29
C PHE A 224 -0.89 3.46 7.49
N TYR A 225 -1.08 2.14 7.56
CA TYR A 225 -0.29 1.23 6.73
C TYR A 225 -0.65 1.38 5.25
N ARG A 226 -1.94 1.49 4.92
CA ARG A 226 -2.44 1.69 3.55
C ARG A 226 -1.83 2.93 2.90
N SER A 227 -1.74 4.04 3.62
CA SER A 227 -1.28 5.32 3.06
C SER A 227 0.18 5.29 2.58
N VAL A 228 1.01 4.36 3.07
CA VAL A 228 2.45 4.32 2.77
C VAL A 228 2.73 4.01 1.30
N MET A 229 2.02 3.05 0.71
CA MET A 229 2.17 2.67 -0.70
C MET A 229 1.10 3.31 -1.60
N MET A 230 0.09 3.98 -1.03
CA MET A 230 -1.00 4.61 -1.79
C MET A 230 -0.52 5.55 -2.91
N PRO A 231 0.46 6.47 -2.70
CA PRO A 231 0.90 7.37 -3.76
C PRO A 231 1.42 6.65 -5.00
N TYR A 232 2.05 5.49 -4.83
CA TYR A 232 2.55 4.70 -5.95
C TYR A 232 1.40 4.07 -6.73
N LEU A 233 0.40 3.53 -6.03
CA LEU A 233 -0.77 2.94 -6.69
C LEU A 233 -1.66 3.99 -7.36
N GLU A 234 -1.85 5.16 -6.77
CA GLU A 234 -2.52 6.30 -7.43
C GLU A 234 -1.83 6.66 -8.74
N CYS A 235 -0.50 6.78 -8.73
CA CYS A 235 0.27 7.05 -9.94
C CYS A 235 0.10 5.96 -11.01
N MET A 236 0.12 4.70 -10.61
CA MET A 236 -0.05 3.58 -11.53
C MET A 236 -1.48 3.47 -12.07
N ALA A 237 -2.50 3.77 -11.26
CA ALA A 237 -3.89 3.83 -11.69
C ALA A 237 -4.10 4.91 -12.76
N GLU A 238 -3.60 6.12 -12.50
CA GLU A 238 -3.64 7.23 -13.48
C GLU A 238 -2.89 6.87 -14.77
N SER A 239 -1.76 6.19 -14.64
CA SER A 239 -0.98 5.76 -15.80
C SER A 239 -1.76 4.71 -16.62
N ALA A 240 -2.38 3.72 -15.98
CA ALA A 240 -3.22 2.72 -16.65
C ALA A 240 -4.45 3.36 -17.33
N GLY A 241 -5.15 4.25 -16.62
CA GLY A 241 -6.32 4.97 -17.15
C GLY A 241 -5.96 5.86 -18.34
N SER A 242 -4.78 6.48 -18.33
CA SER A 242 -4.31 7.30 -19.46
C SER A 242 -4.15 6.50 -20.75
N PHE A 243 -3.74 5.22 -20.67
CA PHE A 243 -3.70 4.34 -21.84
C PHE A 243 -5.09 3.99 -22.39
N LEU A 244 -6.13 3.97 -21.55
CA LEU A 244 -7.52 3.75 -22.01
C LEU A 244 -8.08 4.96 -22.76
N ALA A 245 -7.59 6.15 -22.45
CA ALA A 245 -7.98 7.40 -23.09
C ALA A 245 -7.25 7.68 -24.42
N LEU A 246 -6.27 6.85 -24.80
CA LEU A 246 -5.52 7.02 -26.04
C LEU A 246 -6.42 6.80 -27.27
N SER A 247 -6.35 7.73 -28.22
CA SER A 247 -7.03 7.60 -29.52
C SER A 247 -6.28 6.69 -30.50
N GLU A 248 -4.98 6.50 -30.29
CA GLU A 248 -4.09 5.68 -31.13
C GLU A 248 -3.48 4.56 -30.29
N ASP A 249 -3.30 3.39 -30.89
CA ASP A 249 -2.70 2.21 -30.22
C ASP A 249 -1.21 2.37 -29.89
N SER A 250 -0.61 3.52 -30.24
CA SER A 250 0.81 3.80 -30.00
C SER A 250 1.07 5.24 -29.62
N VAL A 251 1.99 5.47 -28.69
CA VAL A 251 2.41 6.81 -28.25
C VAL A 251 3.90 6.82 -27.89
N THR A 252 4.58 7.96 -28.03
CA THR A 252 5.97 8.07 -27.55
C THR A 252 6.00 8.16 -26.02
N GLU A 253 7.02 7.55 -25.40
CA GLU A 253 7.17 7.55 -23.94
C GLU A 253 7.20 9.00 -23.38
N ARG A 254 7.87 9.92 -24.08
CA ARG A 254 8.01 11.32 -23.63
C ARG A 254 6.70 12.08 -23.67
N GLU A 255 5.94 11.95 -24.75
CA GLU A 255 4.64 12.61 -24.87
C GLU A 255 3.65 12.06 -23.86
N HIS A 256 3.63 10.73 -23.69
CA HIS A 256 2.69 10.10 -22.77
C HIS A 256 2.98 10.43 -21.30
N ILE A 257 4.26 10.46 -20.89
CA ILE A 257 4.63 10.93 -19.55
C ILE A 257 4.11 12.35 -19.30
N GLN A 258 4.26 13.26 -20.28
CA GLN A 258 3.78 14.62 -20.10
C GLN A 258 2.26 14.70 -19.99
N THR A 259 1.53 13.88 -20.76
CA THR A 259 0.08 13.76 -20.67
C THR A 259 -0.35 13.29 -19.28
N ILE A 260 0.26 12.21 -18.77
CA ILE A 260 -0.04 11.67 -17.44
C ILE A 260 0.25 12.71 -16.36
N LEU A 261 1.42 13.38 -16.41
CA LEU A 261 1.75 14.41 -15.42
C LEU A 261 0.73 15.54 -15.39
N ASN A 262 0.29 16.03 -16.55
CA ASN A 262 -0.72 17.08 -16.63
C ASN A 262 -2.06 16.61 -16.06
N GLN A 263 -2.49 15.39 -16.41
CA GLN A 263 -3.72 14.79 -15.90
C GLN A 263 -3.67 14.61 -14.37
N MET A 264 -2.54 14.13 -13.82
CA MET A 264 -2.38 14.01 -12.37
C MET A 264 -2.40 15.37 -11.66
N HIS A 265 -1.86 16.42 -12.28
CA HIS A 265 -1.96 17.78 -11.73
C HIS A 265 -3.41 18.27 -11.70
N GLU A 266 -4.16 18.07 -12.78
CA GLU A 266 -5.59 18.45 -12.87
C GLU A 266 -6.43 17.65 -11.85
N ASN A 267 -6.26 16.32 -11.79
CA ASN A 267 -6.98 15.45 -10.86
C ASN A 267 -6.66 15.76 -9.39
N LEU A 268 -5.46 16.25 -9.08
CA LEU A 268 -5.11 16.72 -7.74
C LEU A 268 -5.79 18.05 -7.39
N GLU A 269 -5.90 18.98 -8.34
CA GLU A 269 -6.61 20.25 -8.14
C GLU A 269 -8.13 20.03 -7.98
N GLU A 270 -8.69 19.05 -8.68
CA GLU A 270 -10.10 18.64 -8.56
C GLU A 270 -10.39 17.81 -7.31
N GLY A 271 -9.35 17.38 -6.58
CA GLY A 271 -9.46 16.57 -5.36
C GLY A 271 -9.79 15.09 -5.61
N ILE A 272 -9.62 14.61 -6.85
CA ILE A 272 -9.74 13.19 -7.22
C ILE A 272 -8.55 12.42 -6.66
N LEU A 273 -7.34 12.98 -6.77
CA LEU A 273 -6.13 12.41 -6.16
C LEU A 273 -5.96 12.93 -4.73
N SER A 274 -5.66 12.02 -3.81
CA SER A 274 -5.40 12.37 -2.41
C SER A 274 -3.93 12.62 -2.11
N CYS A 275 -3.02 12.07 -2.92
CA CYS A 275 -1.59 12.16 -2.71
C CYS A 275 -0.91 13.04 -3.76
N GLY A 276 -0.60 14.30 -3.43
CA GLY A 276 0.19 15.16 -4.32
C GLY A 276 1.64 14.69 -4.52
N GLU A 277 2.13 13.81 -3.65
CA GLU A 277 3.42 13.12 -3.80
C GLU A 277 3.40 11.94 -4.79
N SER A 278 2.23 11.57 -5.34
CA SER A 278 2.10 10.54 -6.38
C SER A 278 2.73 10.96 -7.72
N ILE A 279 2.90 12.27 -7.95
CA ILE A 279 3.39 12.85 -9.21
C ILE A 279 4.90 12.58 -9.34
N SER A 280 5.25 11.42 -9.89
CA SER A 280 6.63 10.93 -10.03
C SER A 280 6.90 10.39 -11.43
N VAL A 281 7.84 11.01 -12.15
CA VAL A 281 8.26 10.55 -13.49
C VAL A 281 8.82 9.13 -13.45
N ASP A 282 9.54 8.79 -12.39
CA ASP A 282 10.16 7.47 -12.27
C ASP A 282 9.08 6.39 -12.06
N THR A 283 8.09 6.66 -11.20
CA THR A 283 6.96 5.74 -10.97
C THR A 283 6.09 5.57 -12.21
N ILE A 284 5.87 6.64 -13.00
CA ILE A 284 5.20 6.54 -14.31
C ILE A 284 5.98 5.60 -15.23
N LYS A 285 7.29 5.77 -15.36
CA LYS A 285 8.11 4.88 -16.21
C LYS A 285 8.13 3.44 -15.71
N HIS A 286 8.20 3.25 -14.40
CA HIS A 286 8.11 1.93 -13.76
C HIS A 286 6.76 1.27 -14.03
N SER A 287 5.67 2.05 -14.07
CA SER A 287 4.35 1.54 -14.46
C SER A 287 4.35 0.98 -15.88
N PHE A 288 5.02 1.63 -16.84
CA PHE A 288 5.10 1.11 -18.21
C PHE A 288 5.81 -0.24 -18.28
N LEU A 289 6.89 -0.40 -17.51
CA LEU A 289 7.61 -1.67 -17.41
C LEU A 289 6.76 -2.75 -16.72
N ALA A 290 5.99 -2.37 -15.70
CA ALA A 290 5.04 -3.27 -15.06
C ALA A 290 3.98 -3.74 -16.07
N PHE A 291 3.34 -2.82 -16.78
CA PHE A 291 2.33 -3.13 -17.78
C PHE A 291 2.88 -3.95 -18.95
N GLU A 292 4.14 -3.76 -19.35
CA GLU A 292 4.80 -4.63 -20.32
C GLU A 292 4.93 -6.07 -19.80
N ARG A 293 5.32 -6.24 -18.54
CA ARG A 293 5.41 -7.58 -17.92
C ARG A 293 4.05 -8.26 -17.79
N PHE A 294 2.99 -7.50 -17.56
CA PHE A 294 1.62 -8.02 -17.56
C PHE A 294 1.05 -8.23 -18.98
N ASN A 295 1.85 -8.02 -20.03
CA ASN A 295 1.44 -8.12 -21.43
C ASN A 295 0.32 -7.14 -21.82
N CYS A 296 0.20 -6.01 -21.12
CA CYS A 296 -0.72 -4.92 -21.47
C CYS A 296 -0.07 -3.93 -22.47
N LEU A 297 1.26 -3.80 -22.43
CA LEU A 297 2.04 -2.92 -23.31
C LEU A 297 3.16 -3.69 -24.02
N GLN A 298 3.56 -3.18 -25.18
CA GLN A 298 4.80 -3.54 -25.84
C GLN A 298 5.67 -2.29 -26.01
N ILE A 299 6.89 -2.31 -25.45
CA ILE A 299 7.82 -1.19 -25.53
C ILE A 299 8.81 -1.46 -26.66
N THR A 300 8.81 -0.60 -27.68
CA THR A 300 9.78 -0.69 -28.78
C THR A 300 10.73 0.50 -28.76
N THR A 301 12.01 0.25 -29.00
CA THR A 301 13.02 1.32 -29.11
C THR A 301 13.56 1.35 -30.53
N LYS A 302 13.33 2.45 -31.25
CA LYS A 302 13.89 2.71 -32.58
C LYS A 302 14.55 4.08 -32.57
N ASP A 303 15.79 4.17 -33.04
CA ASP A 303 16.55 5.43 -33.11
C ASP A 303 16.60 6.22 -31.79
N ASN A 304 16.74 5.52 -30.66
CA ASN A 304 16.68 6.06 -29.28
C ASN A 304 15.33 6.70 -28.89
N ILE A 305 14.27 6.44 -29.64
CA ILE A 305 12.90 6.82 -29.32
C ILE A 305 12.18 5.58 -28.82
N LYS A 306 11.67 5.65 -27.59
CA LYS A 306 10.80 4.62 -27.03
C LYS A 306 9.35 4.90 -27.41
N THR A 307 8.72 3.93 -28.03
CA THR A 307 7.31 3.93 -28.40
C THR A 307 6.59 2.84 -27.63
N LEU A 308 5.46 3.21 -27.03
CA LEU A 308 4.61 2.36 -26.21
C LEU A 308 3.43 1.94 -27.08
N HIS A 309 3.21 0.64 -27.24
CA HIS A 309 2.08 0.10 -27.99
C HIS A 309 1.13 -0.63 -27.03
N VAL A 310 -0.16 -0.30 -27.07
CA VAL A 310 -1.17 -0.99 -26.26
C VAL A 310 -1.50 -2.32 -26.93
N ILE A 311 -1.43 -3.41 -26.16
CA ILE A 311 -1.75 -4.75 -26.66
C ILE A 311 -3.26 -4.96 -26.55
N ASN A 312 -3.98 -4.67 -27.64
CA ASN A 312 -5.42 -4.93 -27.77
C ASN A 312 -5.66 -6.41 -28.14
N ASN A 313 -5.43 -7.32 -27.19
CA ASN A 313 -5.76 -8.73 -27.40
C ASN A 313 -7.27 -8.94 -27.23
N GLN A 314 -8.01 -8.96 -28.35
CA GLN A 314 -9.32 -9.60 -28.38
C GLN A 314 -9.12 -11.09 -28.02
N SER A 315 -9.65 -11.48 -26.85
CA SER A 315 -9.87 -12.86 -26.41
C SER A 315 -8.64 -13.79 -26.47
N SER A 316 -7.87 -13.84 -25.39
CA SER A 316 -7.24 -15.12 -24.97
C SER A 316 -7.27 -15.19 -23.44
N GLU A 317 -7.66 -16.34 -22.92
CA GLU A 317 -8.13 -16.62 -21.55
C GLU A 317 -7.09 -16.40 -20.42
N LEU A 318 -5.93 -15.81 -20.71
CA LEU A 318 -4.82 -15.65 -19.77
C LEU A 318 -4.10 -14.28 -19.81
N ASN A 319 -4.61 -13.31 -20.56
CA ASN A 319 -4.01 -11.97 -20.63
C ASN A 319 -5.02 -10.89 -20.20
N THR A 320 -4.74 -10.22 -19.08
CA THR A 320 -5.46 -9.03 -18.66
C THR A 320 -5.12 -7.89 -19.61
N GLY A 321 -6.05 -7.51 -20.50
CA GLY A 321 -5.91 -6.29 -21.28
C GLY A 321 -5.75 -5.07 -20.36
N MET A 322 -5.28 -3.94 -20.91
CA MET A 322 -5.08 -2.71 -20.14
C MET A 322 -6.34 -2.30 -19.35
N GLN A 323 -7.54 -2.57 -19.89
CA GLN A 323 -8.80 -2.32 -19.20
C GLN A 323 -8.92 -3.12 -17.89
N ASN A 324 -8.71 -4.43 -17.92
CA ASN A 324 -8.77 -5.27 -16.72
C ASN A 324 -7.69 -4.87 -15.71
N MET A 325 -6.51 -4.47 -16.19
CA MET A 325 -5.44 -3.95 -15.33
C MET A 325 -5.86 -2.66 -14.64
N SER A 326 -6.43 -1.69 -15.37
CA SER A 326 -6.93 -0.43 -14.81
C SER A 326 -8.03 -0.70 -13.79
N GLU A 327 -9.04 -1.49 -14.15
CA GLU A 327 -10.16 -1.83 -13.26
C GLU A 327 -9.68 -2.50 -11.97
N TYR A 328 -8.72 -3.41 -12.06
CA TYR A 328 -8.20 -4.14 -10.91
C TYR A 328 -7.29 -3.27 -10.02
N ILE A 329 -6.44 -2.39 -10.59
CA ILE A 329 -5.68 -1.41 -9.81
C ILE A 329 -6.63 -0.42 -9.11
N GLU A 330 -7.68 0.01 -9.82
CA GLU A 330 -8.69 0.92 -9.30
C GLU A 330 -9.41 0.35 -8.07
N GLU A 331 -9.59 -0.97 -7.92
CA GLU A 331 -10.18 -1.56 -6.71
C GLU A 331 -9.37 -1.28 -5.43
N PHE A 332 -8.06 -1.11 -5.54
CA PHE A 332 -7.20 -0.72 -4.41
C PHE A 332 -7.25 0.80 -4.11
N VAL A 333 -7.54 1.61 -5.12
CA VAL A 333 -7.51 3.08 -5.06
C VAL A 333 -8.88 3.69 -4.76
N LYS A 334 -9.96 3.22 -5.40
CA LYS A 334 -11.34 3.77 -5.36
C LYS A 334 -11.98 3.86 -3.98
N GLN A 335 -11.40 3.22 -2.97
CA GLN A 335 -11.79 3.39 -1.56
C GLN A 335 -11.30 4.73 -0.96
N ILE A 336 -11.16 5.73 -1.81
CA ILE A 336 -10.80 7.12 -1.50
C ILE A 336 -11.84 7.93 -2.25
N ILE A 337 -12.95 8.23 -1.58
CA ILE A 337 -13.77 9.45 -1.65
C ILE A 337 -14.80 9.38 -0.52
#